data_AF-A0A842LST7-F1
#
_entry.id   AF-A0A842LST7-F1
#
_cell.length_a   1.000
_cell.length_b   1.000
_cell.length_c   1.000
_cell.angle_alpha   90.00
_cell.angle_beta   90.00
_cell.angle_gamma   90.00
#
_symmetry.space_group_name_H-M   'P 1'
#
loop_
_entity.id
_entity.type
_entity.pdbx_description
1 polymer ?
#
loop_
_entity_poly.entity_id
_entity_poly.type
_entity_poly.pdbx_seq_one_letter_code
_entity_poly.pdbx_strand_id
1 'polypeptide(L)'
;MDPSYAVATVLGTVILGLLVSLWLPGIERKFVHARIQQRIGPPVSSPGLMAALKFFYKKTVKPCSPLPRLYNSLPIVGFISALLILLFLIPPMYTLGALASLVAIVGFLKIEEVIYVFMGSLSRSVMSMGMPFPDLARGAKHPDLQRYFLEDLSSMRAFRLIAFGSFPIYLAIFVPAVMSGSIFLKDIVAYQAIHGPVLFTLAGVVGAVVFFIGYMILLNEYP
;
A
#
# COMPACT_ATOMS: atom_id res chain seq x y z
N MET A 1 -23.42 -20.24 10.06
CA MET A 1 -22.34 -21.04 9.46
C MET A 1 -21.61 -21.71 10.59
N ASP A 2 -21.25 -22.99 10.44
CA ASP A 2 -20.43 -23.65 11.45
C ASP A 2 -19.08 -22.94 11.54
N PRO A 3 -18.52 -22.77 12.75
CA PRO A 3 -17.28 -22.04 12.95
C PRO A 3 -16.11 -22.65 12.14
N SER A 4 -16.15 -23.95 11.88
CA SER A 4 -15.19 -24.66 11.02
C SER A 4 -15.20 -24.15 9.57
N TYR A 5 -16.38 -23.94 8.96
CA TYR A 5 -16.50 -23.42 7.60
C TYR A 5 -16.06 -21.95 7.51
N ALA A 6 -16.37 -21.15 8.53
CA ALA A 6 -15.91 -19.76 8.59
C ALA A 6 -14.37 -19.68 8.65
N VAL A 7 -13.72 -20.51 9.45
CA VAL A 7 -12.25 -20.54 9.53
C VAL A 7 -11.64 -21.04 8.22
N ALA A 8 -12.20 -22.09 7.61
CA ALA A 8 -11.71 -22.62 6.34
C ALA A 8 -11.81 -21.60 5.19
N THR A 9 -12.91 -20.84 5.12
CA THR A 9 -13.08 -19.79 4.09
C THR A 9 -12.09 -18.64 4.27
N VAL A 10 -11.86 -18.19 5.51
CA VAL A 10 -10.85 -17.15 5.79
C VAL A 10 -9.45 -17.63 5.42
N LEU A 11 -9.04 -18.82 5.86
CA LEU A 11 -7.72 -19.36 5.53
C LEU A 11 -7.55 -19.56 4.01
N GLY A 12 -8.57 -20.13 3.36
CA GLY A 12 -8.57 -20.35 1.91
C GLY A 12 -8.44 -19.06 1.10
N THR A 13 -9.19 -18.02 1.48
CA THR A 13 -9.14 -16.70 0.81
C THR A 13 -7.81 -15.99 1.03
N VAL A 14 -7.22 -16.05 2.23
CA VAL A 14 -5.88 -15.49 2.50
C VAL A 14 -4.81 -16.21 1.69
N ILE A 15 -4.80 -17.55 1.67
CA ILE A 15 -3.84 -18.33 0.89
C ILE A 15 -3.99 -18.02 -0.61
N LEU A 16 -5.22 -17.97 -1.12
CA LEU A 16 -5.49 -17.64 -2.51
C LEU A 16 -5.06 -16.21 -2.84
N GLY A 17 -5.31 -15.25 -1.95
CA GLY A 17 -4.86 -13.87 -2.10
C GLY A 17 -3.33 -13.76 -2.20
N LEU A 18 -2.60 -14.46 -1.33
CA LEU A 18 -1.14 -14.52 -1.37
C LEU A 18 -0.63 -15.15 -2.67
N LEU A 19 -1.25 -16.24 -3.13
CA LEU A 19 -0.91 -16.84 -4.41
C LEU A 19 -1.14 -15.85 -5.56
N VAL A 20 -2.32 -15.25 -5.65
CA VAL A 20 -2.64 -14.29 -6.72
C VAL A 20 -1.69 -13.10 -6.71
N SER A 21 -1.35 -12.56 -5.52
CA SER A 21 -0.41 -11.44 -5.38
C SER A 21 0.98 -11.73 -5.96
N LEU A 22 1.39 -13.00 -5.99
CA LEU A 22 2.67 -13.44 -6.53
C LEU A 22 2.67 -13.53 -8.05
N TRP A 23 1.50 -13.77 -8.68
CA TRP A 23 1.37 -13.86 -10.13
C TRP A 23 1.03 -12.53 -10.78
N LEU A 24 0.33 -11.63 -10.08
CA LEU A 24 -0.18 -10.37 -10.60
C LEU A 24 0.91 -9.47 -11.21
N PRO A 25 2.08 -9.22 -10.56
CA PRO A 25 3.16 -8.43 -11.17
C PRO A 25 3.76 -9.07 -12.42
N GLY A 26 3.71 -10.41 -12.50
CA GLY A 26 4.12 -11.18 -13.67
C GLY A 26 3.22 -10.97 -14.87
N ILE A 27 1.91 -10.96 -14.62
CA ILE A 27 0.87 -10.72 -15.62
C ILE A 27 1.00 -9.30 -16.16
N GLU A 28 1.08 -8.32 -15.27
CA GLU A 28 1.21 -6.90 -15.60
C GLU A 28 2.43 -6.63 -16.49
N ARG A 29 3.61 -7.12 -16.12
CA ARG A 29 4.83 -6.91 -16.91
C ARG A 29 4.82 -7.61 -18.27
N LYS A 30 4.28 -8.83 -18.35
CA LYS A 30 4.32 -9.62 -19.60
C LYS A 30 3.21 -9.23 -20.57
N PHE A 31 1.98 -9.07 -20.08
CA PHE A 31 0.80 -8.87 -20.92
C PHE A 31 0.44 -7.40 -21.13
N VAL A 32 0.70 -6.53 -20.15
CA VAL A 32 0.39 -5.10 -20.25
C VAL A 32 1.62 -4.34 -20.75
N HIS A 33 2.63 -4.16 -19.90
CA HIS A 33 3.76 -3.28 -20.19
C HIS A 33 4.57 -3.69 -21.43
N ALA A 34 4.93 -4.97 -21.52
CA ALA A 34 5.74 -5.44 -22.64
C ALA A 34 4.97 -5.41 -23.98
N ARG A 35 3.66 -5.66 -23.98
CA ARG A 35 2.86 -5.66 -25.21
C ARG A 35 2.52 -4.27 -25.69
N ILE A 36 2.23 -3.33 -24.79
CA ILE A 36 2.07 -1.91 -25.12
C ILE A 36 3.34 -1.38 -25.81
N GLN A 37 4.52 -1.79 -25.34
CA GLN A 37 5.82 -1.40 -25.90
C GLN A 37 6.29 -2.30 -27.06
N GLN A 38 5.45 -3.23 -27.54
CA GLN A 38 5.76 -4.16 -28.62
C GLN A 38 7.05 -4.99 -28.42
N ARG A 39 7.38 -5.33 -27.17
CA ARG A 39 8.51 -6.20 -26.82
C ARG A 39 8.06 -7.52 -26.20
N ILE A 40 8.98 -8.48 -26.13
CA ILE A 40 8.76 -9.73 -25.38
C ILE A 40 9.09 -9.45 -23.92
N GLY A 41 8.09 -9.61 -23.05
CA GLY A 41 8.26 -9.45 -21.61
C GLY A 41 8.92 -10.66 -20.95
N PRO A 42 9.33 -10.53 -19.68
CA PRO A 42 9.84 -11.65 -18.90
C PRO A 42 8.78 -12.76 -18.74
N PRO A 43 9.18 -14.00 -18.38
CA PRO A 43 8.22 -15.05 -18.06
C PRO A 43 7.36 -14.66 -16.85
N VAL A 44 6.11 -15.13 -16.80
CA VAL A 44 5.10 -14.71 -15.80
C VAL A 44 5.58 -14.98 -14.37
N SER A 45 6.29 -16.08 -14.14
CA SER A 45 6.82 -16.44 -12.81
C SER A 45 8.02 -15.59 -12.35
N SER A 46 8.63 -14.79 -13.23
CA SER A 46 9.88 -14.11 -12.89
C SER A 46 9.71 -12.95 -11.90
N PRO A 47 8.77 -11.99 -12.09
CA PRO A 47 8.66 -10.82 -11.21
C PRO A 47 8.20 -11.13 -9.79
N GLY A 48 7.35 -12.15 -9.60
CA GLY A 48 6.89 -12.57 -8.27
C GLY A 48 7.77 -13.64 -7.66
N LEU A 49 7.59 -14.89 -8.11
CA LEU A 49 8.26 -16.07 -7.54
C LEU A 49 9.80 -15.98 -7.57
N MET A 50 10.37 -15.78 -8.77
CA MET A 50 11.84 -15.80 -8.91
C MET A 50 12.50 -14.61 -8.21
N ALA A 51 11.87 -13.44 -8.23
CA ALA A 51 12.38 -12.26 -7.53
C ALA A 51 12.36 -12.48 -6.01
N ALA A 52 11.26 -12.98 -5.45
CA ALA A 52 11.16 -13.28 -4.03
C ALA A 52 12.27 -14.25 -3.61
N LEU A 53 12.41 -15.38 -4.30
CA LEU A 53 13.48 -16.35 -4.06
C LEU A 53 14.86 -15.70 -4.11
N LYS A 54 15.14 -14.91 -5.16
CA LYS A 54 16.41 -14.19 -5.30
C LYS A 54 16.70 -13.27 -4.11
N PHE A 55 15.71 -12.57 -3.58
CA PHE A 55 15.91 -11.68 -2.43
C PHE A 55 16.11 -12.45 -1.12
N PHE A 56 15.49 -13.63 -0.95
CA PHE A 56 15.77 -14.51 0.19
C PHE A 56 17.21 -15.03 0.20
N TYR A 57 17.81 -15.29 -0.97
CA TYR A 57 19.20 -15.75 -1.06
C TYR A 57 20.26 -14.63 -0.94
N LYS A 58 19.86 -13.36 -1.02
CA LYS A 58 20.81 -12.25 -0.94
C LYS A 58 21.25 -12.00 0.50
N LYS A 59 22.54 -11.68 0.68
CA LYS A 59 23.07 -11.21 1.96
C LYS A 59 22.47 -9.85 2.31
N THR A 60 21.96 -9.72 3.53
CA THR A 60 21.41 -8.46 4.04
C THR A 60 22.54 -7.52 4.45
N VAL A 61 22.49 -6.29 3.95
CA VAL A 61 23.42 -5.22 4.34
C VAL A 61 22.78 -4.45 5.49
N LYS A 62 23.57 -4.11 6.52
CA LYS A 62 23.08 -3.28 7.62
C LYS A 62 22.93 -1.83 7.12
N PRO A 63 21.74 -1.22 7.25
CA PRO A 63 21.54 0.16 6.84
C PRO A 63 22.26 1.13 7.78
N CYS A 64 22.80 2.23 7.25
CA CYS A 64 23.34 3.35 8.03
C CYS A 64 22.21 4.29 8.49
N SER A 65 21.20 3.72 9.15
CA SER A 65 20.02 4.45 9.63
C SER A 65 20.25 4.99 11.05
N PRO A 66 19.66 6.15 11.42
CA PRO A 66 19.62 6.61 12.81
C PRO A 66 18.89 5.63 13.74
N LEU A 67 17.90 4.90 13.22
CA LEU A 67 17.07 3.95 13.96
C LEU A 67 16.96 2.63 13.19
N PRO A 68 18.01 1.79 13.21
CA PRO A 68 18.09 0.59 12.37
C PRO A 68 17.04 -0.47 12.74
N ARG A 69 16.63 -0.56 14.02
CA ARG A 69 15.58 -1.49 14.46
C ARG A 69 14.22 -1.11 13.89
N LEU A 70 13.88 0.18 13.95
CA LEU A 70 12.62 0.68 13.41
C LEU A 70 12.57 0.48 11.90
N TYR A 71 13.63 0.88 11.19
CA TYR A 71 13.73 0.71 9.73
C TYR A 71 13.50 -0.75 9.28
N ASN A 72 14.12 -1.72 9.95
CA ASN A 72 13.94 -3.13 9.62
C ASN A 72 12.54 -3.67 9.96
N SER A 73 11.85 -3.07 10.94
CA SER A 73 10.48 -3.46 11.31
C SER A 73 9.42 -2.89 10.36
N LEU A 74 9.67 -1.74 9.74
CA LEU A 74 8.68 -1.03 8.91
C LEU A 74 8.10 -1.87 7.76
N PRO A 75 8.90 -2.60 6.95
CA PRO A 75 8.35 -3.49 5.91
C PRO A 75 7.42 -4.58 6.47
N ILE A 76 7.72 -5.08 7.66
CA ILE A 76 6.91 -6.12 8.33
C ILE A 76 5.58 -5.53 8.79
N VAL A 77 5.60 -4.33 9.37
CA VAL A 77 4.37 -3.61 9.76
C VAL A 77 3.51 -3.32 8.53
N GLY A 78 4.11 -2.89 7.41
CA GLY A 78 3.40 -2.67 6.16
C GLY A 78 2.72 -3.95 5.65
N PHE A 79 3.45 -5.06 5.61
CA PHE A 79 2.87 -6.36 5.24
C PHE A 79 1.73 -6.80 6.15
N ILE A 80 1.87 -6.63 7.48
CA ILE A 80 0.80 -6.94 8.44
C ILE A 80 -0.42 -6.04 8.20
N SER A 81 -0.24 -4.75 7.94
CA SER A 81 -1.35 -3.84 7.66
C SER A 81 -2.13 -4.24 6.40
N ALA A 82 -1.45 -4.60 5.31
CA ALA A 82 -2.09 -5.11 4.11
C ALA A 82 -2.83 -6.44 4.33
N LEU A 83 -2.25 -7.34 5.14
CA LEU A 83 -2.89 -8.60 5.52
C LEU A 83 -4.15 -8.34 6.36
N LEU A 84 -4.11 -7.40 7.30
CA LEU A 84 -5.27 -7.01 8.10
C LEU A 84 -6.39 -6.41 7.25
N ILE A 85 -6.06 -5.56 6.26
CA ILE A 85 -7.04 -5.04 5.30
C ILE A 85 -7.73 -6.20 4.58
N LEU A 86 -6.96 -7.15 4.04
CA LEU A 86 -7.50 -8.33 3.38
C LEU A 86 -8.40 -9.14 4.34
N LEU A 87 -7.95 -9.34 5.59
CA LEU A 87 -8.67 -10.11 6.59
C LEU A 87 -10.04 -9.50 6.89
N PHE A 88 -10.12 -8.19 7.13
CA PHE A 88 -11.36 -7.52 7.50
C PHE A 88 -12.34 -7.34 6.33
N LEU A 89 -11.87 -7.47 5.09
CA LEU A 89 -12.73 -7.40 3.90
C LEU A 89 -13.52 -8.70 3.67
N ILE A 90 -13.08 -9.82 4.25
CA ILE A 90 -13.67 -11.15 4.06
C ILE A 90 -15.04 -11.23 4.78
N PRO A 91 -16.13 -11.67 4.11
CA PRO A 91 -17.49 -11.67 4.67
C PRO A 91 -17.68 -12.32 6.06
N PRO A 92 -17.12 -13.51 6.36
CA PRO A 92 -17.24 -14.08 7.70
C PRO A 92 -16.58 -13.25 8.81
N MET A 93 -15.68 -12.30 8.49
CA MET A 93 -15.05 -11.40 9.46
C MET A 93 -15.88 -10.16 9.78
N TYR A 94 -17.02 -9.95 9.12
CA TYR A 94 -17.89 -8.80 9.41
C TYR A 94 -18.53 -8.83 10.80
N THR A 95 -18.45 -9.96 11.51
CA THR A 95 -18.83 -10.07 12.93
C THR A 95 -17.97 -9.21 13.85
N LEU A 96 -16.75 -8.85 13.43
CA LEU A 96 -15.80 -8.04 14.19
C LEU A 96 -16.15 -6.53 14.21
N GLY A 97 -17.31 -6.15 13.65
CA GLY A 97 -17.95 -4.85 13.85
C GLY A 97 -17.04 -3.66 13.55
N ALA A 98 -16.52 -3.02 14.59
CA ALA A 98 -15.68 -1.82 14.50
C ALA A 98 -14.44 -2.01 13.61
N LEU A 99 -13.84 -3.21 13.61
CA LEU A 99 -12.68 -3.53 12.76
C LEU A 99 -13.07 -3.79 11.30
N ALA A 100 -14.32 -4.22 11.06
CA ALA A 100 -14.90 -4.41 9.73
C ALA A 100 -15.72 -3.17 9.30
N SER A 101 -15.22 -1.98 9.63
CA SER A 101 -15.79 -0.70 9.24
C SER A 101 -14.94 -0.04 8.14
N LEU A 102 -15.57 0.78 7.30
CA LEU A 102 -14.82 1.54 6.29
C LEU A 102 -13.78 2.48 6.90
N VAL A 103 -14.07 3.05 8.08
CA VAL A 103 -13.13 3.91 8.81
C VAL A 103 -11.87 3.13 9.21
N ALA A 104 -12.02 1.90 9.69
CA ALA A 104 -10.89 1.05 10.02
C ALA A 104 -10.04 0.72 8.78
N ILE A 105 -10.68 0.40 7.65
CA ILE A 105 -9.98 0.13 6.38
C ILE A 105 -9.18 1.35 5.91
N VAL A 106 -9.79 2.54 5.91
CA VAL A 106 -9.10 3.79 5.57
C VAL A 106 -7.94 4.07 6.53
N GLY A 107 -8.11 3.78 7.82
CA GLY A 107 -7.05 3.88 8.81
C GLY A 107 -5.86 2.97 8.51
N PHE A 108 -6.10 1.70 8.17
CA PHE A 108 -5.03 0.77 7.80
C PHE A 108 -4.35 1.15 6.48
N LEU A 109 -5.11 1.62 5.48
CA LEU A 109 -4.54 2.18 4.24
C LEU A 109 -3.62 3.37 4.54
N LYS A 110 -4.00 4.23 5.49
CA LYS A 110 -3.17 5.38 5.86
C LYS A 110 -1.87 4.98 6.54
N ILE A 111 -1.89 3.92 7.34
CA ILE A 111 -0.69 3.34 7.95
C ILE A 111 0.27 2.87 6.85
N GLU A 112 -0.22 2.18 5.83
CA GLU A 112 0.59 1.69 4.72
C GLU A 112 1.30 2.83 3.97
N GLU A 113 0.56 3.89 3.61
CA GLU A 113 1.13 5.07 2.95
C GLU A 113 2.24 5.75 3.77
N VAL A 114 1.99 5.92 5.08
CA VAL A 114 2.90 6.62 5.99
C VAL A 114 4.18 5.80 6.25
N ILE A 115 4.09 4.47 6.26
CA ILE A 115 5.25 3.58 6.40
C ILE A 115 6.27 3.82 5.29
N TYR A 116 5.83 4.01 4.03
CA TYR A 116 6.74 4.31 2.92
C TYR A 116 7.49 5.63 3.10
N VAL A 117 6.84 6.66 3.65
CA VAL A 117 7.49 7.94 3.98
C VAL A 117 8.55 7.75 5.06
N PHE A 118 8.23 7.01 6.12
CA PHE A 118 9.19 6.72 7.19
C PHE A 118 10.36 5.86 6.72
N MET A 119 10.12 4.88 5.85
CA MET A 119 11.18 4.09 5.23
C MET A 119 12.14 4.98 4.44
N GLY A 120 11.62 5.94 3.67
CA GLY A 120 12.42 6.92 2.95
C GLY A 120 13.30 7.76 3.87
N SER A 121 12.71 8.38 4.89
CA SER A 121 13.47 9.26 5.80
C SER A 121 14.50 8.51 6.67
N LEU A 122 14.19 7.26 7.06
CA LEU A 122 15.08 6.46 7.91
C LEU A 122 16.14 5.70 7.12
N SER A 123 15.98 5.47 5.81
CA SER A 123 16.93 4.68 5.01
C SER A 123 18.34 5.27 5.05
N ARG A 124 18.46 6.60 4.89
CA ARG A 124 19.73 7.37 4.87
C ARG A 124 20.91 6.59 4.25
N SER A 125 20.71 5.90 3.12
CA SER A 125 21.71 4.95 2.61
C SER A 125 21.90 4.90 1.07
N VAL A 126 23.19 4.78 0.74
CA VAL A 126 23.89 4.43 -0.51
C VAL A 126 24.26 5.59 -1.45
N MET A 127 23.36 6.49 -1.83
CA MET A 127 23.74 7.66 -2.66
C MET A 127 24.41 8.78 -1.86
N SER A 128 24.42 8.66 -0.53
CA SER A 128 25.12 9.53 0.42
C SER A 128 26.19 8.77 1.23
N MET A 129 26.83 7.76 0.65
CA MET A 129 28.09 7.26 1.20
C MET A 129 29.10 8.41 1.24
N GLY A 130 29.41 8.87 2.45
CA GLY A 130 30.63 9.60 2.76
C GLY A 130 31.01 10.73 1.80
N MET A 131 30.16 11.74 1.61
CA MET A 131 30.73 13.08 1.47
C MET A 131 30.86 13.64 2.88
N PRO A 132 32.02 13.49 3.56
CA PRO A 132 32.33 14.36 4.67
C PRO A 132 32.38 15.77 4.10
N PHE A 133 31.24 16.47 4.11
CA PHE A 133 31.27 17.90 3.89
C PHE A 133 32.13 18.50 5.01
N PRO A 134 33.07 19.41 4.66
CA PRO A 134 33.98 20.02 5.62
C PRO A 134 33.27 20.60 6.86
N ASP A 135 32.02 21.08 6.70
CA ASP A 135 30.87 20.82 7.58
C ASP A 135 31.10 20.47 9.07
N LEU A 136 31.55 19.22 9.29
CA LEU A 136 31.56 18.59 10.62
C LEU A 136 32.80 18.91 11.45
N ALA A 137 33.86 19.45 10.83
CA ALA A 137 35.07 19.81 11.56
C ALA A 137 34.91 21.17 12.26
N ARG A 138 35.38 21.30 13.50
CA ARG A 138 35.54 22.61 14.15
C ARG A 138 36.47 23.46 13.29
N GLY A 139 35.90 24.46 12.59
CA GLY A 139 36.59 25.27 11.58
C GLY A 139 35.86 25.39 10.24
N ALA A 140 34.76 24.65 10.05
CA ALA A 140 33.90 24.78 8.88
C ALA A 140 33.12 26.11 8.90
N LYS A 141 32.84 26.67 7.72
CA LYS A 141 32.25 28.01 7.58
C LYS A 141 30.79 28.04 8.06
N HIS A 142 30.08 26.91 8.04
CA HIS A 142 28.65 26.83 8.38
C HIS A 142 28.31 25.56 9.19
N PRO A 143 28.73 25.47 10.46
CA PRO A 143 28.50 24.28 11.29
C PRO A 143 27.02 23.99 11.57
N ASP A 144 26.15 25.02 11.56
CA ASP A 144 24.74 24.92 11.97
C ASP A 144 23.76 24.70 10.81
N LEU A 145 24.25 24.43 9.59
CA LEU A 145 23.35 24.28 8.43
C LEU A 145 22.58 22.95 8.49
N GLN A 146 21.24 23.02 8.35
CA GLN A 146 20.41 21.82 8.27
C GLN A 146 20.71 21.04 6.98
N ARG A 147 21.00 19.74 7.13
CA ARG A 147 21.34 18.84 6.01
C ARG A 147 20.15 17.97 5.68
N TYR A 148 19.82 17.91 4.39
CA TYR A 148 18.81 17.01 3.87
C TYR A 148 19.47 15.97 2.98
N PHE A 149 19.14 14.71 3.20
CA PHE A 149 19.52 13.62 2.30
C PHE A 149 18.58 13.57 1.09
N LEU A 150 19.01 12.94 0.00
CA LEU A 150 18.16 12.77 -1.19
C LEU A 150 16.90 11.99 -0.80
N GLU A 151 17.08 10.97 0.04
CA GLU A 151 16.02 10.14 0.59
C GLU A 151 15.04 10.97 1.43
N ASP A 152 15.52 11.92 2.24
CA ASP A 152 14.66 12.86 2.99
C ASP A 152 13.88 13.79 2.05
N LEU A 153 14.51 14.36 1.02
CA LEU A 153 13.84 15.18 0.02
C LEU A 153 12.77 14.38 -0.75
N SER A 154 13.07 13.13 -1.08
CA SER A 154 12.13 12.22 -1.72
C SER A 154 10.94 11.88 -0.81
N SER A 155 11.19 11.69 0.48
CA SER A 155 10.15 11.45 1.48
C SER A 155 9.23 12.67 1.64
N MET A 156 9.78 13.89 1.60
CA MET A 156 8.99 15.13 1.62
C MET A 156 8.13 15.33 0.37
N ARG A 157 8.57 14.81 -0.79
CA ARG A 157 7.76 14.79 -2.01
C ARG A 157 6.65 13.75 -1.92
N ALA A 158 6.97 12.54 -1.49
CA ALA A 158 6.02 11.45 -1.29
C ALA A 158 4.94 11.83 -0.26
N PHE A 159 5.33 12.45 0.86
CA PHE A 159 4.38 12.93 1.88
C PHE A 159 3.38 13.93 1.33
N ARG A 160 3.83 14.90 0.50
CA ARG A 160 2.93 15.85 -0.15
C ARG A 160 1.98 15.16 -1.12
N LEU A 161 2.48 14.22 -1.94
CA LEU A 161 1.65 13.44 -2.85
C LEU A 161 0.62 12.60 -2.07
N ILE A 162 1.01 11.96 -0.98
CA ILE A 162 0.13 11.20 -0.11
C ILE A 162 -0.93 12.10 0.53
N ALA A 163 -0.54 13.27 1.06
CA ALA A 163 -1.47 14.18 1.74
C ALA A 163 -2.60 14.67 0.82
N PHE A 164 -2.28 15.04 -0.43
CA PHE A 164 -3.27 15.55 -1.37
C PHE A 164 -3.90 14.48 -2.26
N GLY A 165 -3.11 13.47 -2.66
CA GLY A 165 -3.49 12.44 -3.62
C GLY A 165 -4.34 11.31 -3.05
N SER A 166 -4.23 11.02 -1.74
CA SER A 166 -5.07 9.99 -1.09
C SER A 166 -6.48 10.49 -0.74
N PHE A 167 -6.66 11.81 -0.65
CA PHE A 167 -7.94 12.41 -0.23
C PHE A 167 -9.12 12.07 -1.16
N PRO A 168 -8.98 12.13 -2.51
CA PRO A 168 -10.02 11.68 -3.43
C PRO A 168 -10.46 10.23 -3.22
N ILE A 169 -9.51 9.31 -2.98
CA ILE A 169 -9.81 7.89 -2.73
C ILE A 169 -10.68 7.76 -1.49
N TYR A 170 -10.29 8.41 -0.40
CA TYR A 170 -11.01 8.28 0.86
C TYR A 170 -12.44 8.79 0.75
N LEU A 171 -12.65 9.93 0.10
CA LEU A 171 -14.00 10.42 -0.17
C LEU A 171 -14.83 9.43 -0.99
N ALA A 172 -14.24 8.83 -2.03
CA ALA A 172 -14.93 7.88 -2.88
C ALA A 172 -15.32 6.58 -2.13
N ILE A 173 -14.46 6.09 -1.22
CA ILE A 173 -14.74 4.92 -0.38
C ILE A 173 -15.95 5.14 0.54
N PHE A 174 -16.24 6.39 0.94
CA PHE A 174 -17.41 6.71 1.77
C PHE A 174 -18.73 6.83 0.99
N VAL A 175 -18.72 6.89 -0.34
CA VAL A 175 -19.95 7.00 -1.15
C VAL A 175 -20.95 5.87 -0.86
N PRO A 176 -20.54 4.57 -0.84
CA PRO A 176 -21.44 3.48 -0.47
C PRO A 176 -21.96 3.58 0.97
N ALA A 177 -21.17 4.15 1.89
CA ALA A 177 -21.55 4.33 3.30
C ALA A 177 -22.68 5.35 3.47
N VAL A 178 -22.62 6.44 2.71
CA VAL A 178 -23.65 7.47 2.70
C VAL A 178 -24.95 6.91 2.13
N MET A 179 -24.87 6.07 1.09
CA MET A 179 -26.03 5.44 0.47
C MET A 179 -26.70 4.39 1.35
N SER A 180 -25.90 3.57 2.05
CA SER A 180 -26.43 2.55 2.98
C SER A 180 -26.87 3.14 4.32
N GLY A 181 -26.43 4.36 4.67
CA GLY A 181 -26.63 4.97 5.98
C GLY A 181 -25.80 4.32 7.10
N SER A 182 -24.85 3.44 6.77
CA SER A 182 -24.02 2.71 7.73
C SER A 182 -22.57 2.62 7.25
N ILE A 183 -21.64 2.70 8.21
CA ILE A 183 -20.19 2.61 7.98
C ILE A 183 -19.71 1.15 7.99
N PHE A 184 -20.54 0.22 8.47
CA PHE A 184 -20.20 -1.20 8.58
C PHE A 184 -20.32 -1.89 7.22
N LEU A 185 -19.31 -2.72 6.88
CA LEU A 185 -19.30 -3.45 5.61
C LEU A 185 -20.48 -4.39 5.44
N LYS A 186 -20.92 -5.03 6.54
CA LYS A 186 -22.07 -5.93 6.54
C LYS A 186 -23.32 -5.26 5.98
N ASP A 187 -23.60 -4.04 6.45
CA ASP A 187 -24.82 -3.31 6.10
C ASP A 187 -24.73 -2.78 4.67
N ILE A 188 -23.53 -2.37 4.23
CA ILE A 188 -23.29 -1.94 2.85
C ILE A 188 -23.52 -3.09 1.86
N VAL A 189 -22.98 -4.27 2.16
CA VAL A 189 -23.17 -5.47 1.32
C VAL A 189 -24.64 -5.91 1.34
N ALA A 190 -25.30 -5.85 2.49
CA ALA A 190 -26.74 -6.14 2.60
C ALA A 190 -27.60 -5.15 1.80
N TYR A 191 -27.25 -3.86 1.84
CA TYR A 191 -27.91 -2.82 1.05
C TYR A 191 -27.77 -3.08 -0.45
N GLN A 192 -26.56 -3.43 -0.91
CA GLN A 192 -26.26 -3.77 -2.31
C GLN A 192 -26.99 -5.04 -2.78
N ALA A 193 -27.20 -6.02 -1.90
CA ALA A 193 -27.95 -7.22 -2.24
C ALA A 193 -29.43 -6.94 -2.54
N ILE A 194 -30.01 -5.89 -1.95
CA ILE A 194 -31.42 -5.52 -2.11
C ILE A 194 -31.61 -4.50 -3.24
N HIS A 195 -30.78 -3.46 -3.29
CA HIS A 195 -30.94 -2.32 -4.21
C HIS A 195 -30.11 -2.44 -5.50
N GLY A 196 -29.29 -3.49 -5.60
CA GLY A 196 -28.37 -3.70 -6.70
C GLY A 196 -27.00 -3.02 -6.50
N PRO A 197 -26.08 -3.20 -7.46
CA PRO A 197 -24.72 -2.67 -7.34
C PRO A 197 -24.68 -1.14 -7.27
N VAL A 198 -23.99 -0.59 -6.27
CA VAL A 198 -23.82 0.86 -6.09
C VAL A 198 -23.21 1.53 -7.34
N LEU A 199 -22.35 0.82 -8.08
CA LEU A 199 -21.69 1.29 -9.30
C LEU A 199 -22.66 1.76 -10.40
N PHE A 200 -23.90 1.27 -10.44
CA PHE A 200 -24.88 1.66 -11.47
C PHE A 200 -25.75 2.85 -11.08
N THR A 201 -25.47 3.49 -9.94
CA THR A 201 -26.14 4.73 -9.53
C THR A 201 -25.31 5.95 -9.95
N LEU A 202 -25.96 7.10 -10.17
CA LEU A 202 -25.25 8.33 -10.56
C LEU A 202 -24.17 8.70 -9.54
N ALA A 203 -24.50 8.65 -8.25
CA ALA A 203 -23.55 8.88 -7.17
C ALA A 203 -22.39 7.85 -7.19
N GLY A 204 -22.70 6.57 -7.42
CA GLY A 204 -21.70 5.51 -7.52
C GLY A 204 -20.76 5.65 -8.72
N VAL A 205 -21.26 6.07 -9.89
CA VAL A 205 -20.43 6.32 -11.08
C VAL A 205 -19.45 7.47 -10.83
N VAL A 206 -19.94 8.59 -10.27
CA VAL A 206 -19.08 9.73 -9.92
C VAL A 206 -18.05 9.29 -8.87
N GLY A 207 -18.48 8.56 -7.85
CA GLY A 207 -17.58 7.97 -6.85
C GLY A 207 -16.53 7.05 -7.46
N ALA A 208 -16.90 6.18 -8.41
CA ALA A 208 -15.98 5.26 -9.07
C ALA A 208 -14.91 5.98 -9.89
N VAL A 209 -15.27 7.06 -10.59
CA VAL A 209 -14.30 7.89 -11.34
C VAL A 209 -13.30 8.54 -10.36
N VAL A 210 -13.79 9.12 -9.27
CA VAL A 210 -12.93 9.74 -8.25
C VAL A 210 -12.05 8.69 -7.57
N PHE A 211 -12.59 7.50 -7.29
CA PHE A 211 -11.83 6.37 -6.75
C PHE A 211 -10.70 5.98 -7.70
N PHE A 212 -10.98 5.85 -9.00
CA PHE A 212 -9.98 5.44 -9.99
C PHE A 212 -8.86 6.47 -10.15
N ILE A 213 -9.20 7.76 -10.25
CA ILE A 213 -8.22 8.85 -10.32
C ILE A 213 -7.33 8.84 -9.07
N GLY A 214 -7.95 8.75 -7.89
CA GLY A 214 -7.21 8.68 -6.64
C GLY A 214 -6.30 7.46 -6.59
N TYR A 215 -6.81 6.29 -6.96
CA TYR A 215 -6.07 5.02 -6.98
C TYR A 215 -4.83 5.08 -7.88
N MET A 216 -4.95 5.69 -9.06
CA MET A 216 -3.79 5.93 -9.94
C MET A 216 -2.74 6.82 -9.29
N ILE A 217 -3.16 7.89 -8.60
CA ILE A 217 -2.24 8.78 -7.88
C ILE A 217 -1.51 8.02 -6.77
N LEU A 218 -2.21 7.17 -6.01
CA LEU A 218 -1.63 6.39 -4.91
C LEU A 218 -0.65 5.33 -5.43
N LEU A 219 -1.00 4.59 -6.49
CA LEU A 219 -0.09 3.63 -7.11
C LEU A 219 1.13 4.27 -7.75
N ASN A 220 1.06 5.57 -8.07
CA ASN A 220 2.13 6.32 -8.72
C ASN A 220 2.56 5.66 -10.07
N GLU A 221 1.64 4.93 -10.71
CA GLU A 221 1.80 4.34 -12.02
C GLU A 221 1.23 5.29 -13.07
N TYR A 222 2.10 6.17 -13.59
CA TYR A 222 1.83 7.13 -14.68
C TYR A 222 0.58 8.01 -14.48
N PRO A 223 0.73 9.25 -13.95
CA PRO A 223 -0.38 10.20 -13.86
C PRO A 223 -0.90 10.63 -15.23
#